data_AF-A0A2V9P339-F1
#
_entry.id   AF-A0A2V9P339-F1
#
_cell.length_a   1.000
_cell.length_b   1.000
_cell.length_c   1.000
_cell.angle_alpha   90.00
_cell.angle_beta   90.00
_cell.angle_gamma   90.00
#
_symmetry.space_group_name_H-M   'P 1'
#
loop_
_entity.id
_entity.type
_entity.pdbx_description
1 polymer ?
#
loop_
_entity_poly.entity_id
_entity_poly.type
_entity_poly.pdbx_seq_one_letter_code
_entity_poly.pdbx_strand_id
1 'polypeptide(L)' 'MQVPSRSGLTFFVSTTGNDNNAGTQSAPWRTIQHAANSVHAGDTVQVMGGVYNESVTIPGSGNATTGYIT' A
#
# COMPACT_ATOMS: atom_id res chain seq x y z
N MET A 1 -13.58 -16.97 -19.92
CA MET A 1 -13.50 -15.49 -19.81
C MET A 1 -12.29 -15.18 -18.93
N GLN A 2 -11.25 -14.57 -19.47
CA GLN A 2 -10.04 -14.23 -18.72
C GLN A 2 -10.34 -13.02 -17.82
N VAL A 3 -10.21 -13.19 -16.50
CA VAL A 3 -10.27 -12.05 -15.57
C VAL A 3 -9.03 -11.20 -15.82
N PRO A 4 -9.16 -9.91 -16.19
CA PRO A 4 -8.01 -9.05 -16.34
C PRO A 4 -7.40 -8.88 -14.94
N SER A 5 -6.31 -9.58 -14.64
CA SER A 5 -5.45 -9.21 -13.53
C SER A 5 -4.88 -7.84 -13.89
N ARG A 6 -5.53 -6.75 -13.46
CA ARG A 6 -4.83 -5.46 -13.39
C ARG A 6 -3.58 -5.77 -12.60
N SER A 7 -2.42 -5.69 -13.25
CA SER A 7 -1.16 -5.75 -12.53
C SER A 7 -1.22 -4.58 -11.56
N GLY A 8 -1.50 -4.88 -10.30
CA GLY A 8 -1.50 -3.88 -9.23
C GLY A 8 -0.20 -3.11 -9.29
N LEU A 9 -0.28 -1.81 -9.03
CA LEU A 9 0.93 -1.04 -8.88
C LEU A 9 1.59 -1.47 -7.56
N THR A 10 2.90 -1.74 -7.62
CA THR A 10 3.67 -2.04 -6.42
C THR A 10 4.21 -0.73 -5.86
N PHE A 11 3.75 -0.39 -4.66
CA PHE A 11 4.21 0.76 -3.91
C PHE A 11 5.18 0.36 -2.81
N PHE A 12 6.05 1.29 -2.41
CA PHE A 12 7.09 1.05 -1.42
C PHE A 12 6.95 2.03 -0.26
N VAL A 13 7.06 1.51 0.96
CA VAL A 13 7.11 2.29 2.20
C VAL A 13 8.45 2.07 2.86
N SER A 14 9.12 3.14 3.29
CA SER A 14 10.39 3.10 4.02
C SER A 14 10.34 4.07 5.19
N THR A 15 10.93 3.71 6.32
CA THR A 15 11.07 4.63 7.47
C THR A 15 11.85 5.90 7.13
N THR A 16 12.69 5.86 6.09
CA THR A 16 13.46 7.00 5.56
C THR A 16 12.79 7.66 4.35
N GLY A 17 11.60 7.19 3.96
CA GLY A 17 10.83 7.72 2.84
C GLY A 17 10.16 9.07 3.16
N ASN A 18 9.34 9.53 2.23
CA ASN A 18 8.53 10.75 2.37
C ASN A 18 7.15 10.52 1.76
N ASP A 19 6.09 10.87 2.48
CA ASP A 19 4.70 10.71 2.01
C ASP A 19 4.35 11.61 0.82
N ASN A 20 5.17 12.62 0.54
CA ASN A 20 5.06 13.41 -0.70
C ASN A 20 5.68 12.72 -1.92
N ASN A 21 6.33 11.56 -1.75
CA ASN A 21 6.89 10.81 -2.86
C ASN A 21 5.80 10.09 -3.67
N ALA A 22 6.17 9.56 -4.83
CA ALA A 22 5.26 8.78 -5.67
C ALA A 22 5.04 7.33 -5.17
N GLY A 23 5.66 6.92 -4.05
CA GLY A 23 5.57 5.57 -3.51
C GLY A 23 6.29 4.52 -4.35
N THR A 24 7.26 4.90 -5.17
CA THR A 24 8.05 3.96 -5.99
C THR A 24 9.27 3.45 -5.22
N GLN A 25 9.97 2.43 -5.74
CA GLN A 25 11.16 1.89 -5.09
C GLN A 25 12.26 2.95 -4.87
N SER A 26 12.39 3.89 -5.81
CA SER A 26 13.36 5.00 -5.75
C SER A 26 12.87 6.15 -4.85
N ALA A 27 11.55 6.28 -4.69
CA ALA A 27 10.92 7.33 -3.90
C ALA A 27 9.81 6.72 -3.04
N PRO A 28 10.15 5.98 -1.96
CA PRO A 28 9.18 5.32 -1.13
C PRO A 28 8.44 6.31 -0.24
N TRP A 29 7.20 5.97 0.13
CA TRP A 29 6.45 6.69 1.16
C TRP A 29 7.04 6.46 2.54
N ARG A 30 6.70 7.31 3.50
CA ARG A 30 7.20 7.21 4.88
C ARG A 30 6.30 6.38 5.77
N THR A 31 4.99 6.50 5.59
CA THR A 31 3.99 5.91 6.48
C THR A 31 3.16 4.84 5.80
N ILE A 32 2.88 3.76 6.53
CA ILE A 32 2.02 2.67 6.09
C ILE A 32 0.58 3.20 5.95
N GLN A 33 0.15 4.12 6.82
CA GLN A 33 -1.17 4.74 6.73
C GLN A 33 -1.37 5.53 5.44
N HIS A 34 -0.37 6.29 4.99
CA HIS A 34 -0.44 7.01 3.72
C HIS A 34 -0.56 6.03 2.56
N ALA A 35 0.22 4.94 2.58
CA ALA A 35 0.10 3.89 1.58
C ALA A 35 -1.31 3.28 1.56
N ALA A 36 -1.84 2.89 2.73
CA ALA A 36 -3.17 2.31 2.87
C ALA A 36 -4.31 3.21 2.38
N ASN A 37 -4.15 4.54 2.49
CA ASN A 37 -5.11 5.51 1.97
C ASN A 37 -4.98 5.76 0.46
N SER A 38 -3.79 5.53 -0.10
CA SER A 38 -3.48 5.83 -1.51
C SER A 38 -3.66 4.63 -2.44
N VAL A 39 -3.50 3.41 -1.93
CA VAL A 39 -3.64 2.18 -2.72
C VAL A 39 -5.10 1.75 -2.91
N HIS A 40 -5.39 1.14 -4.05
CA HIS A 40 -6.69 0.61 -4.38
C HIS A 40 -6.69 -0.92 -4.36
N ALA A 41 -7.87 -1.53 -4.41
CA ALA A 41 -8.01 -2.98 -4.49
C ALA A 41 -7.22 -3.55 -5.68
N GLY A 42 -6.31 -4.48 -5.39
CA GLY A 42 -5.42 -5.11 -6.36
C GLY A 42 -4.00 -4.55 -6.39
N ASP A 43 -3.73 -3.41 -5.76
CA ASP A 43 -2.37 -2.88 -5.60
C ASP A 43 -1.61 -3.60 -4.48
N THR A 44 -0.28 -3.50 -4.48
CA THR A 44 0.58 -4.14 -3.48
C THR A 44 1.46 -3.10 -2.80
N VAL A 45 1.52 -3.11 -1.47
CA VAL A 45 2.41 -2.23 -0.70
C VAL A 45 3.54 -3.06 -0.09
N GLN A 46 4.78 -2.82 -0.54
CA GLN A 46 5.99 -3.38 0.04
C GLN A 46 6.54 -2.45 1.12
N VAL A 47 6.46 -2.89 2.36
CA VAL A 47 7.04 -2.17 3.50
C VAL A 47 8.48 -2.64 3.70
N MET A 48 9.44 -1.71 3.52
CA MET A 48 10.85 -1.97 3.79
C MET A 48 11.09 -2.17 5.29
N GLY A 49 12.09 -2.99 5.62
CA GLY A 49 12.44 -3.33 7.00
C GLY A 49 12.73 -2.08 7.83
N GLY A 50 12.06 -1.96 8.97
CA GLY A 50 12.18 -0.83 9.88
C GLY A 50 11.10 -0.87 10.94
N VAL A 51 11.25 -0.05 11.98
CA VAL A 51 10.22 0.09 13.03
C VAL A 51 9.34 1.29 12.69
N TYR A 52 8.11 1.02 12.29
CA TYR A 52 7.09 2.04 12.04
C TYR A 52 6.26 2.21 13.31
N ASN A 53 6.57 3.25 14.09
CA ASN A 53 5.84 3.59 15.30
C ASN A 53 4.59 4.41 14.93
N GLU A 54 3.66 3.80 14.19
CA GLU A 54 2.44 4.45 13.74
C GLU A 54 1.19 3.64 14.14
N SER A 55 0.10 4.35 14.46
CA SER A 55 -1.21 3.73 14.67
C SER A 55 -1.88 3.53 13.31
N VAL A 56 -1.63 2.39 12.67
CA VAL A 56 -2.27 2.04 11.39
C VAL A 56 -3.75 1.76 11.64
N THR A 57 -4.61 2.66 11.18
CA THR A 57 -6.04 2.41 11.09
C THR A 57 -6.32 1.98 9.65
N ILE A 58 -6.78 0.75 9.45
CA ILE A 58 -7.24 0.30 8.13
C ILE A 58 -8.75 0.54 8.08
N PRO A 59 -9.25 1.69 7.57
CA PRO A 59 -10.69 1.95 7.50
C PRO A 59 -11.41 1.08 6.46
N GLY A 60 -10.66 0.44 5.54
CA GLY A 60 -11.18 -0.56 4.63
C GLY A 60 -11.18 -1.94 5.26
N SER A 61 -12.32 -2.40 5.75
CA SER A 61 -12.53 -3.84 5.92
C SER A 61 -12.81 -4.45 4.55
N GLY A 62 -12.14 -5.56 4.21
CA GLY A 62 -12.43 -6.31 2.99
C GLY A 62 -13.93 -6.59 2.85
N ASN A 63 -14.50 -6.27 1.69
CA ASN A 63 -15.87 -6.61 1.36
C ASN A 63 -15.88 -8.00 0.71
N ALA A 64 -16.77 -8.89 1.15
CA ALA A 64 -16.94 -10.23 0.58
C ALA A 64 -17.22 -10.24 -0.94
N THR A 65 -17.58 -9.09 -1.51
CA THR A 65 -17.85 -8.87 -2.95
C THR A 65 -16.59 -8.44 -3.73
N THR A 66 -15.60 -7.81 -3.09
CA THR A 66 -14.47 -7.15 -3.79
C THR A 66 -13.09 -7.72 -3.47
N GLY A 67 -12.97 -8.60 -2.45
CA GLY A 67 -11.74 -9.34 -2.14
C GLY A 67 -10.99 -8.85 -0.90
N TYR A 68 -10.08 -9.70 -0.42
CA TYR A 68 -9.24 -9.44 0.75
C TYR A 68 -8.20 -8.37 0.45
N ILE A 69 -7.90 -7.53 1.44
CA ILE A 69 -6.69 -6.70 1.45
C ILE A 69 -5.62 -7.57 2.10
N THR A 70 -4.71 -8.12 1.29
CA THR A 70 -3.58 -8.96 1.74
C THR A 70 -2.28 -8.24 1.50
#